data_AF-A0A292ZMK2-F1
#
_entry.id   AF-A0A292ZMK2-F1
#
_cell.length_a   1.000
_cell.length_b   1.000
_cell.length_c   1.000
_cell.angle_alpha   90.00
_cell.angle_beta   90.00
_cell.angle_gamma   90.00
#
_symmetry.space_group_name_H-M   'P 1'
#
loop_
_entity.id
_entity.type
_entity.pdbx_description
1 polymer ?
#
loop_
_entity_poly.entity_id
_entity_poly.type
_entity_poly.pdbx_seq_one_letter_code
_entity_poly.pdbx_strand_id
1 'polypeptide(L)' 'MMQVRYYDPAERQQEKERQRASDALLLREGRISRGELRERNGFFSSVEIVESSISFQEVFA' A
#
# COMPACT_ATOMS: atom_id res chain seq x y z
N MET A 1 0.92 25.51 -15.49
CA MET A 1 2.00 25.77 -14.51
C MET A 1 1.90 24.71 -13.43
N MET A 2 2.91 23.85 -13.32
CA MET A 2 2.92 22.75 -12.33
C MET A 2 3.36 23.36 -10.99
N GLN A 3 2.46 23.48 -10.02
CA GLN A 3 2.83 23.90 -8.67
C GLN A 3 3.67 22.78 -8.06
N VAL A 4 4.98 23.01 -7.92
CA VAL A 4 5.86 22.12 -7.18
C VAL A 4 5.47 22.23 -5.71
N ARG A 5 4.63 21.30 -5.24
CA ARG A 5 4.38 21.14 -3.82
C ARG A 5 5.58 20.44 -3.22
N TYR A 6 6.22 21.08 -2.25
CA TYR A 6 7.27 20.44 -1.47
C TYR A 6 6.65 19.33 -0.62
N TYR A 7 7.38 18.23 -0.49
CA TYR A 7 6.95 17.15 0.38
C TYR A 7 7.06 17.61 1.85
N ASP A 8 5.93 17.68 2.54
CA ASP A 8 5.87 17.90 3.98
C ASP A 8 5.61 16.57 4.70
N PRO A 9 6.58 16.07 5.51
CA PRO A 9 6.39 14.86 6.31
C PRO A 9 5.21 14.93 7.28
N ALA A 10 4.91 16.11 7.85
CA ALA A 10 3.82 16.29 8.81
C ALA A 10 2.45 16.15 8.13
N GLU A 11 2.27 16.76 6.95
CA GLU A 11 1.06 16.57 6.14
C GLU A 11 0.90 15.10 5.75
N ARG A 12 1.99 14.44 5.36
CA ARG A 12 1.96 13.02 5.01
C ARG A 12 1.58 12.13 6.19
N GLN A 13 2.06 12.46 7.39
CA GLN A 13 1.69 11.72 8.60
C GLN A 13 0.19 11.85 8.90
N GLN A 14 -0.36 13.07 8.86
CA GLN A 14 -1.78 13.31 9.10
C GLN A 14 -2.67 12.58 8.08
N GLU A 15 -2.27 12.58 6.81
CA GLU A 15 -2.97 11.83 5.76
C GLU A 15 -2.97 10.32 6.06
N LYS A 16 -1.81 9.75 6.44
CA LYS A 16 -1.73 8.33 6.81
C LYS A 16 -2.58 7.99 8.03
N GLU A 17 -2.64 8.87 9.03
CA GLU A 17 -3.48 8.66 10.22
C GLU A 17 -4.97 8.65 9.86
N ARG A 18 -5.42 9.59 9.01
CA ARG A 18 -6.79 9.60 8.49
C ARG A 18 -7.14 8.33 7.73
N GLN A 19 -6.23 7.85 6.88
CA GLN A 19 -6.41 6.60 6.13
C GLN A 19 -6.54 5.39 7.07
N ARG A 20 -5.67 5.27 8.07
CA ARG A 20 -5.75 4.18 9.07
C ARG A 20 -7.07 4.18 9.85
N ALA A 21 -7.58 5.36 10.23
CA ALA A 21 -8.85 5.49 10.93
C ALA A 21 -10.02 5.01 10.05
N SER A 22 -10.00 5.37 8.76
CA SER A 22 -10.98 4.88 7.79
C SER A 22 -10.91 3.36 7.60
N ASP A 23 -9.71 2.81 7.44
CA ASP A 23 -9.52 1.36 7.27
C ASP A 23 -9.99 0.57 8.50
N ALA A 24 -9.73 1.10 9.71
CA ALA A 24 -10.21 0.51 10.96
C ALA A 24 -11.74 0.49 11.04
N LEU A 25 -12.42 1.54 10.57
CA LEU A 25 -13.88 1.59 10.48
C LEU A 25 -14.41 0.54 9.49
N LEU A 26 -13.81 0.46 8.29
CA LEU A 26 -14.23 -0.50 7.27
C LEU A 26 -14.04 -1.95 7.72
N LEU A 27 -12.95 -2.25 8.44
CA LEU A 27 -12.72 -3.57 9.05
C LEU A 27 -13.76 -3.87 10.14
N ARG A 28 -14.04 -2.90 11.02
CA ARG A 28 -15.01 -3.06 12.13
C ARG A 28 -16.42 -3.30 11.61
N GLU A 29 -16.80 -2.61 10.54
CA GLU A 29 -18.10 -2.78 9.88
C GLU A 29 -18.16 -4.02 8.97
N GLY A 30 -17.06 -4.75 8.82
CA GLY A 30 -16.98 -5.94 7.95
C GLY A 30 -17.11 -5.61 6.46
N ARG A 31 -16.95 -4.34 6.06
CA ARG A 31 -17.01 -3.91 4.66
C ARG A 31 -15.79 -4.33 3.86
N ILE A 32 -14.66 -4.51 4.54
CA ILE A 32 -13.45 -5.11 3.98
C ILE A 32 -12.91 -6.13 4.96
N SER A 33 -12.27 -7.16 4.43
CA SER A 33 -11.51 -8.14 5.18
C SER A 33 -10.07 -7.67 5.41
N ARG A 34 -9.37 -8.33 6.34
CA ARG A 34 -7.93 -8.11 6.55
C ARG A 34 -7.09 -8.50 5.32
N GLY A 35 -7.56 -9.48 4.53
CA GLY A 35 -6.90 -9.90 3.29
C GLY A 35 -6.94 -8.78 2.24
N GLU A 36 -8.13 -8.24 1.99
CA GLU A 36 -8.33 -7.13 1.05
C GLU A 36 -7.56 -5.87 1.49
N LEU A 37 -7.53 -5.57 2.79
CA LEU A 37 -6.74 -4.45 3.29
C LEU A 37 -5.23 -4.66 3.06
N ARG A 38 -4.75 -5.89 3.20
CA ARG A 38 -3.35 -6.25 2.93
C ARG A 38 -3.02 -6.17 1.44
N GLU A 39 -3.90 -6.63 0.57
CA GLU A 39 -3.74 -6.53 -0.89
C GLU A 39 -3.66 -5.06 -1.33
N ARG A 40 -4.54 -4.20 -0.82
CA ARG A 40 -4.54 -2.76 -1.12
C ARG A 40 -3.27 -2.04 -0.63
N ASN A 41 -2.72 -2.46 0.50
CA ASN A 41 -1.52 -1.85 1.09
C ASN A 41 -0.21 -2.56 0.73
N GLY A 42 -0.28 -3.60 -0.11
CA GLY A 42 0.89 -4.34 -0.56
C GLY A 42 1.87 -3.42 -1.28
N PHE A 43 3.18 -3.68 -1.17
CA PHE A 43 4.20 -2.88 -1.84
C PHE A 43 3.98 -2.77 -3.35
N PHE A 44 3.44 -3.84 -3.96
CA PHE A 44 3.12 -3.93 -5.38
C PHE A 44 1.64 -3.63 -5.69
N SER A 45 0.86 -3.13 -4.74
CA SER A 45 -0.59 -2.92 -4.95
C SER A 45 -0.90 -1.89 -6.03
N SER A 46 0.01 -0.94 -6.26
CA SER A 46 -0.10 0.07 -7.32
C SER A 46 0.52 -0.36 -8.65
N VAL A 47 1.08 -1.57 -8.73
CA VAL A 47 1.76 -2.08 -9.93
C VAL A 47 0.88 -3.14 -10.56
N GLU A 48 0.48 -2.92 -11.81
CA GLU A 48 -0.16 -3.97 -12.60
C GLU A 48 0.90 -5.00 -13.01
N ILE A 49 0.84 -6.19 -12.41
CA ILE A 49 1.73 -7.30 -12.76
C ILE A 49 1.18 -7.95 -14.03
N VAL A 50 1.69 -7.53 -15.18
CA VAL A 50 1.33 -8.10 -16.49
C VAL A 50 2.01 -9.44 -16.72
N GLU A 51 3.25 -9.61 -16.25
CA GLU A 51 4.04 -10.83 -16.37
C GLU A 51 4.98 -10.97 -15.16
N SER A 52 5.10 -12.18 -14.61
CA SER A 52 6.02 -12.45 -13.50
C SER A 52 6.63 -13.84 -13.63
N SER A 53 7.93 -13.97 -13.38
CA SER A 53 8.63 -15.25 -13.26
C SER A 53 9.46 -15.31 -11.98
N ILE A 54 9.55 -16.49 -11.37
CA ILE A 54 10.38 -16.73 -10.19
C ILE A 54 11.64 -17.46 -10.67
N SER A 55 12.80 -16.81 -10.56
CA SER A 55 14.10 -17.45 -10.81
C SER A 55 14.75 -17.85 -9.49
N PHE A 56 14.90 -19.15 -9.26
CA PHE A 56 15.74 -19.68 -8.19
C PHE A 56 17.19 -19.77 -8.70
N GLN A 57 18.14 -19.25 -7.92
CA GLN A 57 19.56 -19.45 -8.17
C GLN A 57 20.11 -20.26 -6.99
N GLU A 58 20.31 -21.57 -7.18
CA GLU A 58 21.04 -22.40 -6.22
C GLU A 58 22.51 -21.98 -6.22
N VAL A 59 22.97 -21.45 -5.10
CA VAL A 59 24.40 -21.29 -4.85
C VAL A 59 24.91 -22.65 -4.38
N PHE A 60 25.48 -23.44 -5.29
CA PHE A 60 26.24 -24.62 -4.91
C PHE A 60 27.56 -24.16 -4.26
N ALA A 61 27.78 -24.59 -3.02
CA ALA A 61 29.03 -24.42 -2.26
C ALA A 61 29.96 -25.62 -2.46
#